data_AF-A0A248LIL1-F1
#
_entry.id   AF-A0A248LIL1-F1
#
_cell.length_a   1.000
_cell.length_b   1.000
_cell.length_c   1.000
_cell.angle_alpha   90.00
_cell.angle_beta   90.00
_cell.angle_gamma   90.00
#
_symmetry.space_group_name_H-M   'P 1'
#
loop_
_entity.id
_entity.type
_entity.pdbx_description
1 polymer ?
#
loop_
_entity_poly.entity_id
_entity_poly.type
_entity_poly.pdbx_seq_one_letter_code
_entity_poly.pdbx_strand_id
1 'polypeptide(L)' 'MSTVPGTVHGKEFCSRAMLTWAHARGVQHFLIEPGKPNQNAYIESFNGRFRDECLNERWFTNLRHAQIVIEA' A
#
# COMPACT_ATOMS: atom_id res chain seq x y z
N MET A 1 -8.30 13.79 9.81
CA MET A 1 -8.79 12.45 9.44
C MET A 1 -7.83 11.87 8.41
N SER A 2 -7.13 10.80 8.75
CA SER A 2 -6.21 10.12 7.82
C SER A 2 -7.02 9.12 7.01
N THR A 3 -6.98 9.23 5.68
CA THR A 3 -7.65 8.30 4.77
C THR A 3 -6.63 7.32 4.23
N VAL A 4 -6.90 6.01 4.34
CA VAL A 4 -6.06 5.00 3.68
C VAL A 4 -6.56 4.86 2.23
N PRO A 5 -5.70 5.01 1.21
CA PRO A 5 -6.11 4.84 -0.17
C PRO A 5 -6.55 3.39 -0.43
N GLY A 6 -7.45 3.22 -1.39
CA GLY A 6 -8.23 2.00 -1.65
C GLY A 6 -7.49 0.69 -1.37
N THR A 7 -7.94 -0.04 -0.36
CA THR A 7 -7.41 -1.37 -0.03
C THR A 7 -8.03 -2.42 -0.95
N VAL A 8 -7.18 -3.31 -1.47
CA VAL A 8 -7.62 -4.52 -2.15
C VAL A 8 -8.48 -5.37 -1.21
N HIS A 9 -9.43 -6.14 -1.75
CA HIS A 9 -10.29 -7.05 -0.99
C HIS A 9 -9.54 -8.25 -0.34
N GLY A 10 -8.25 -8.09 -0.01
CA GLY A 10 -7.49 -9.04 0.77
C GLY A 10 -8.13 -9.24 2.15
N LYS A 11 -8.18 -10.49 2.60
CA LYS A 11 -8.79 -10.87 3.88
C LYS A 11 -8.10 -10.18 5.06
N GLU A 12 -6.82 -9.86 4.90
CA GLU A 12 -6.01 -9.10 5.83
C GLU A 12 -6.52 -7.67 6.05
N PHE A 13 -7.03 -7.01 5.00
CA PHE A 13 -7.55 -5.63 5.05
C PHE A 13 -9.03 -5.57 5.43
N CYS A 14 -9.78 -6.65 5.22
CA CYS A 14 -11.18 -6.78 5.64
C CYS A 14 -11.36 -7.46 7.01
N SER A 15 -10.26 -7.78 7.71
CA SER A 15 -10.34 -8.47 9.00
C SER A 15 -10.99 -7.61 10.09
N ARG A 16 -11.70 -8.23 11.04
CA ARG A 16 -12.32 -7.51 12.16
C ARG A 16 -11.30 -6.74 13.00
N ALA A 17 -10.08 -7.27 13.12
CA ALA A 17 -8.98 -6.60 13.80
C ALA A 17 -8.59 -5.29 13.09
N MET A 18 -8.47 -5.31 11.76
CA MET A 18 -8.15 -4.13 10.95
C MET A 18 -9.25 -3.06 11.07
N LEU A 19 -10.52 -3.45 10.94
CA LEU A 19 -11.64 -2.52 11.06
C LEU A 19 -11.74 -1.90 12.47
N THR A 20 -11.48 -2.70 13.51
CA THR A 20 -11.46 -2.21 14.90
C THR A 20 -10.33 -1.20 15.10
N TRP A 21 -9.14 -1.48 14.57
CA TRP A 21 -7.99 -0.57 14.61
C TRP A 21 -8.27 0.74 13.89
N ALA A 22 -8.90 0.68 12.70
CA ALA A 22 -9.22 1.85 11.89
C ALA A 22 -10.26 2.74 12.57
N HIS A 23 -11.32 2.13 13.10
CA HIS A 23 -12.34 2.82 13.89
C HIS A 23 -11.74 3.52 15.12
N ALA A 24 -10.89 2.81 15.88
CA ALA A 24 -10.24 3.37 17.07
C ALA A 24 -9.32 4.57 16.75
N ARG A 25 -8.80 4.66 15.52
CA ARG A 25 -7.94 5.77 15.07
C ARG A 25 -8.68 6.82 14.24
N GLY A 26 -9.99 6.69 14.03
CA GLY A 26 -10.76 7.58 13.17
C GLY A 26 -10.28 7.57 11.72
N VAL A 27 -9.73 6.44 11.27
CA VAL A 27 -9.26 6.23 9.90
C VAL A 27 -10.43 5.74 9.06
N GLN A 28 -10.75 6.47 7.99
CA GLN A 28 -11.74 6.01 7.03
C GLN A 28 -11.12 4.95 6.11
N HIS A 29 -11.76 3.80 6.06
CA HIS A 29 -11.34 2.66 5.26
C HIS A 29 -12.21 2.58 4.00
N PHE A 30 -11.59 2.79 2.84
CA PHE A 30 -12.26 2.66 1.55
C PHE A 30 -11.77 1.39 0.87
N LEU A 31 -12.71 0.53 0.48
CA LEU A 31 -12.44 -0.62 -0.36
C LEU A 31 -12.56 -0.22 -1.82
N ILE A 32 -11.70 -0.78 -2.67
CA ILE A 32 -11.81 -0.63 -4.12
C ILE A 32 -13.10 -1.33 -4.57
N GLU A 33 -13.98 -0.62 -5.26
CA GLU A 33 -15.21 -1.22 -5.78
C GLU A 33 -14.87 -2.24 -6.89
N PRO A 34 -15.53 -3.41 -6.91
CA PRO A 34 -15.37 -4.36 -8.00
C PRO A 34 -15.65 -3.71 -9.36
N GLY A 35 -14.73 -3.87 -10.32
CA GLY A 35 -14.87 -3.28 -11.65
C GLY A 35 -14.52 -1.80 -11.77
N LYS A 36 -13.97 -1.17 -10.72
CA LYS A 36 -13.46 0.22 -10.74
C LYS A 36 -11.93 0.28 -10.57
N PRO A 37 -11.15 -0.20 -11.57
CA PRO A 37 -9.68 -0.24 -11.47
C PRO A 37 -9.04 1.13 -11.21
N ASN A 38 -9.68 2.20 -11.69
CA ASN A 38 -9.17 3.57 -11.53
C ASN A 38 -9.12 4.04 -10.06
N GLN A 39 -9.86 3.42 -9.13
CA GLN A 39 -9.80 3.75 -7.70
C GLN A 39 -8.45 3.38 -7.05
N ASN A 40 -7.69 2.48 -7.69
CA ASN A 40 -6.35 2.07 -7.25
C ASN A 40 -5.22 2.67 -8.10
N ALA A 41 -5.56 3.44 -9.15
CA ALA A 41 -4.59 3.88 -10.16
C ALA A 41 -3.38 4.64 -9.59
N TYR A 42 -3.59 5.41 -8.52
CA TYR A 42 -2.50 6.12 -7.85
C TYR A 42 -1.50 5.15 -7.19
N ILE A 43 -1.99 4.17 -6.43
CA ILE A 43 -1.13 3.17 -5.77
C ILE A 43 -0.46 2.29 -6.83
N GLU A 44 -1.17 1.91 -7.87
CA GLU A 44 -0.63 1.10 -8.98
C GLU A 44 0.49 1.85 -9.72
N SER A 45 0.26 3.13 -10.04
CA SER A 45 1.28 3.99 -10.66
C SER A 45 2.50 4.18 -9.76
N PHE A 46 2.29 4.40 -8.46
CA PHE A 46 3.39 4.48 -7.50
C PHE A 46 4.20 3.18 -7.45
N ASN A 47 3.53 2.02 -7.34
CA ASN A 47 4.18 0.73 -7.27
C ASN A 47 4.92 0.38 -8.57
N GLY A 48 4.36 0.73 -9.73
CA GLY A 48 5.01 0.57 -11.02
C GLY A 48 6.29 1.40 -11.09
N ARG A 49 6.17 2.70 -10.81
CA ARG A 49 7.32 3.61 -10.85
C ARG A 49 8.40 3.24 -9.84
N PHE A 50 8.03 2.91 -8.61
CA PHE A 50 8.98 2.46 -7.59
C PHE A 50 9.70 1.16 -7.98
N ARG A 51 8.99 0.25 -8.65
CA ARG A 51 9.62 -0.96 -9.18
C ARG A 51 10.65 -0.63 -10.26
N ASP A 52 10.27 0.20 -11.22
CA ASP A 52 11.12 0.50 -12.38
C ASP A 52 12.30 1.39 -12.01
N GLU A 53 12.07 2.45 -11.24
CA GLU A 53 13.06 3.47 -10.92
C GLU A 53 13.82 3.22 -9.61
N CYS A 54 13.45 2.20 -8.83
CA CYS A 54 14.17 1.81 -7.62
C CYS A 54 14.52 0.32 -7.63
N LEU A 55 13.53 -0.56 -7.51
CA LEU A 55 13.79 -1.97 -7.23
C LEU A 55 14.53 -2.70 -8.36
N ASN A 56 14.27 -2.34 -9.62
CA ASN A 56 14.89 -2.99 -10.77
C ASN A 56 16.30 -2.48 -11.07
N GLU A 57 16.68 -1.28 -10.63
CA GLU A 57 18.01 -0.72 -10.91
C GLU A 57 19.04 -1.01 -9.79
N ARG A 58 18.62 -1.55 -8.63
CA ARG A 58 19.52 -1.84 -7.49
C ARG A 58 19.52 -3.32 -7.15
N TRP A 59 20.70 -3.86 -6.87
CA TRP A 59 20.85 -5.19 -6.26
C TRP A 59 20.89 -5.07 -4.74
N PHE A 60 19.93 -5.69 -4.07
CA PHE A 60 19.90 -5.73 -2.62
C PHE A 60 20.60 -6.98 -2.09
N THR A 61 21.54 -6.79 -1.19
CA THR A 61 22.36 -7.87 -0.62
C THR A 61 21.78 -8.43 0.67
N ASN A 62 20.99 -7.63 1.39
CA ASN A 62 20.24 -8.02 2.59
C ASN A 62 19.15 -6.99 2.90
N LEU A 63 18.26 -7.31 3.85
CA LEU A 63 17.12 -6.46 4.21
C LEU A 63 17.54 -5.08 4.73
N ARG A 64 18.60 -4.99 5.55
CA ARG A 64 19.11 -3.72 6.08
C ARG A 64 19.61 -2.82 4.96
N HIS A 65 20.33 -3.38 4.00
CA HIS A 65 20.78 -2.63 2.82
C HIS A 65 19.59 -2.11 2.02
N ALA A 66 18.55 -2.92 1.82
CA ALA A 66 17.32 -2.46 1.18
C ALA A 66 16.64 -1.30 1.93
N GLN A 67 16.52 -1.38 3.26
CA GLN A 67 15.95 -0.30 4.06
C GLN A 67 16.70 1.02 3.87
N ILE A 68 18.04 0.98 3.98
CA ILE A 68 18.87 2.18 3.80
C ILE A 68 18.70 2.78 2.41
N VAL A 69 18.67 1.95 1.36
CA VAL A 69 18.54 2.42 -0.02
C VAL A 69 17.14 2.97 -0.33
N ILE A 70 16.09 2.40 0.28
CA ILE A 70 14.70 2.83 0.07
C ILE A 70 14.36 4.08 0.88
N GLU A 71 14.99 4.29 2.04
CA GLU A 71 14.75 5.43 2.92
C GLU A 71 15.64 6.66 2.63
N ALA A 72 16.65 6.51 1.76
CA ALA A 72 17.58 7.58 1.36
C ALA A 72 16.96 8.57 0.36
#